data_AF-A0A661WVW2-F1
#
_entry.id   AF-A0A661WVW2-F1
#
_cell.length_a   1.000
_cell.length_b   1.000
_cell.length_c   1.000
_cell.angle_alpha   90.00
_cell.angle_beta   90.00
_cell.angle_gamma   90.00
#
_symmetry.space_group_name_H-M   'P 1'
#
loop_
_entity.id
_entity.type
_entity.pdbx_description
1 polymer ?
#
loop_
_entity_poly.entity_id
_entity_poly.type
_entity_poly.pdbx_seq_one_letter_code
_entity_poly.pdbx_strand_id
1 'polypeptide(L)' 'MSDIPLTERTLYIPQMSYEGAAFMAAAFRSVGVQARPSPDGDERTLELARQYLSGDECLPEAVTLGNFLKV' A
#
# COMPACT_ATOMS: atom_id res chain seq x y z
N MET A 1 -5.45 22.38 3.34
CA MET A 1 -4.51 21.26 3.32
C MET A 1 -4.50 20.72 4.74
N SER A 2 -4.86 19.45 4.97
CA SER A 2 -5.04 18.95 6.34
C SER A 2 -3.65 18.76 6.99
N ASP A 3 -3.37 19.48 8.09
CA ASP A 3 -2.11 19.43 8.86
C ASP A 3 -1.96 18.14 9.67
N ILE A 4 -2.26 16.98 9.07
CA ILE A 4 -2.17 15.70 9.76
C ILE A 4 -0.69 15.29 9.82
N PRO A 5 -0.08 15.19 11.01
CA PRO A 5 1.30 14.76 11.14
C PRO A 5 1.44 13.30 10.69
N LEU A 6 2.39 13.01 9.79
CA LEU A 6 2.71 11.64 9.37
C LEU A 6 3.29 10.80 10.53
N THR A 7 3.78 11.44 11.59
CA THR A 7 4.39 10.80 12.76
C THR A 7 3.41 10.01 13.61
N GLU A 8 2.11 10.28 13.52
CA GLU A 8 1.04 9.58 14.27
C GLU A 8 0.37 8.48 13.45
N ARG A 9 0.86 8.21 12.23
CA ARG A 9 0.28 7.23 11.31
C ARG A 9 1.34 6.27 10.79
N THR A 10 0.88 5.11 10.34
CA THR A 10 1.73 4.21 9.55
C THR A 10 1.55 4.51 8.07
N LEU A 11 2.64 4.87 7.40
CA LEU A 11 2.71 5.02 5.95
C LEU A 11 2.89 3.65 5.31
N TYR A 12 1.90 3.21 4.55
CA TYR A 12 1.98 2.00 3.74
C TYR A 12 2.41 2.35 2.31
N ILE A 13 3.46 1.69 1.82
CA ILE A 13 3.99 1.90 0.48
C ILE A 13 3.42 0.81 -0.46
N PRO A 14 2.82 1.16 -1.60
CA PRO A 14 2.30 0.16 -2.53
C PRO A 14 3.44 -0.74 -3.05
N GLN A 15 3.19 -2.05 -3.01
CA GLN A 15 4.18 -3.05 -3.37
C GLN A 15 4.03 -3.50 -4.83
N MET A 16 4.66 -2.77 -5.76
CA MET A 16 4.87 -3.28 -7.13
C MET A 16 6.09 -4.21 -7.21
N SER A 17 7.12 -3.93 -6.43
CA SER A 17 8.19 -4.87 -6.05
C SER A 17 8.43 -4.74 -4.55
N TYR A 18 8.75 -5.85 -3.89
CA TYR A 18 9.03 -5.83 -2.46
C TYR A 18 10.25 -4.96 -2.14
N GLU A 19 11.30 -5.09 -2.93
CA GLU A 19 12.57 -4.40 -2.76
C GLU A 19 12.40 -2.88 -2.88
N GLY A 20 11.62 -2.43 -3.87
CA GLY A 20 11.33 -1.01 -4.07
C GLY A 20 10.50 -0.43 -2.92
N ALA A 21 9.47 -1.15 -2.49
CA ALA A 21 8.64 -0.73 -1.36
C ALA A 21 9.41 -0.73 -0.04
N ALA A 22 10.27 -1.73 0.19
CA ALA A 22 11.11 -1.84 1.37
C ALA A 22 12.16 -0.73 1.43
N PHE A 23 12.81 -0.42 0.30
CA PHE A 23 13.74 0.71 0.17
C PHE A 23 13.04 2.03 0.51
N MET A 24 11.86 2.28 -0.07
CA MET A 24 11.10 3.50 0.18
C MET A 24 10.68 3.61 1.65
N ALA A 25 10.18 2.52 2.23
CA ALA A 25 9.83 2.47 3.65
C ALA A 25 11.03 2.75 4.55
N ALA A 26 12.23 2.24 4.21
CA ALA A 26 13.45 2.55 4.94
C ALA A 26 13.84 4.03 4.85
N ALA A 27 13.68 4.66 3.68
CA ALA A 27 13.93 6.08 3.49
C ALA A 27 13.00 6.96 4.35
N PHE A 28 11.72 6.60 4.49
CA PHE A 28 10.81 7.33 5.38
C PHE A 28 11.12 7.10 6.87
N ARG A 29 11.52 5.88 7.25
CA ARG A 29 11.93 5.61 8.63
C ARG A 29 13.18 6.38 9.04
N SER A 30 14.10 6.67 8.12
CA SER A 30 15.31 7.45 8.43
C SER A 30 15.02 8.90 8.83
N VAL A 31 13.86 9.45 8.44
CA VAL A 31 13.38 10.78 8.82
C VAL A 31 12.29 10.75 9.89
N GLY A 32 12.10 9.63 10.58
CA GLY A 32 11.19 9.50 11.71
C GLY A 32 9.72 9.22 11.36
N VAL A 33 9.40 8.89 10.10
CA VAL A 33 8.04 8.48 9.70
C VAL A 33 7.91 6.97 9.82
N GLN A 34 6.90 6.50 10.55
CA GLN A 34 6.61 5.06 10.60
C GLN A 34 6.13 4.60 9.23
N ALA A 35 6.93 3.77 8.54
CA ALA A 35 6.62 3.33 7.19
C ALA A 35 6.94 1.84 6.98
N ARG A 36 6.09 1.16 6.20
CA ARG A 36 6.24 -0.25 5.78
C ARG A 36 5.64 -0.49 4.39
N PRO A 37 6.07 -1.54 3.66
CA PRO A 37 5.35 -2.00 2.48
C PRO A 37 3.89 -2.35 2.82
N SER A 38 3.00 -2.25 1.83
CA SER A 38 1.66 -2.84 1.92
C SER A 38 1.78 -4.36 2.11
N PRO A 39 0.77 -5.04 2.68
CA PRO A 39 0.79 -6.49 2.81
C PRO A 39 1.02 -7.19 1.47
N ASP A 40 1.59 -8.40 1.50
CA ASP A 40 1.75 -9.23 0.30
C ASP A 40 0.39 -9.58 -0.32
N GLY A 41 0.38 -9.67 -1.66
CA GLY A 41 -0.81 -10.08 -2.41
C GLY A 41 -1.14 -11.57 -2.22
N ASP A 42 -2.42 -11.85 -2.06
CA ASP A 42 -3.01 -13.18 -1.89
C ASP A 42 -4.38 -13.25 -2.61
N GLU A 43 -5.05 -14.40 -2.57
CA GLU A 43 -6.39 -14.56 -3.18
C GLU A 43 -7.39 -13.53 -2.63
N ARG A 44 -7.31 -13.26 -1.31
CA ARG A 44 -8.16 -12.28 -0.63
C ARG A 44 -7.97 -10.86 -1.15
N THR A 45 -6.77 -10.51 -1.62
CA THR A 45 -6.45 -9.22 -2.24
C THR A 45 -7.37 -8.95 -3.43
N LEU A 46 -7.48 -9.93 -4.32
CA LEU A 46 -8.30 -9.79 -5.53
C LEU A 46 -9.79 -9.83 -5.20
N GLU A 47 -10.21 -10.64 -4.23
CA GLU A 47 -11.59 -10.64 -3.74
C GLU A 47 -12.05 -9.29 -3.18
N LEU A 48 -11.16 -8.61 -2.43
CA LEU A 48 -11.43 -7.29 -1.88
C LEU A 48 -11.51 -6.24 -2.99
N ALA A 49 -10.54 -6.22 -3.90
CA ALA A 49 -10.49 -5.24 -4.97
C ALA A 49 -11.71 -5.33 -5.92
N ARG A 50 -12.16 -6.55 -6.26
CA ARG A 50 -13.30 -6.79 -7.15
C ARG A 50 -14.62 -6.19 -6.68
N GLN A 51 -14.75 -5.86 -5.39
CA GLN A 51 -15.95 -5.20 -4.87
C GLN A 51 -16.03 -3.72 -5.25
N TYR A 52 -14.91 -3.14 -5.69
CA TYR A 52 -14.76 -1.70 -5.95
C TYR A 52 -14.30 -1.39 -7.38
N LEU A 53 -13.96 -2.40 -8.18
CA LEU A 53 -13.44 -2.26 -9.54
C LEU A 53 -14.46 -2.71 -10.59
N SER A 54 -14.39 -2.09 -11.76
CA SER A 54 -15.26 -2.41 -12.90
C SER A 54 -14.79 -3.65 -13.68
N GLY A 55 -13.49 -3.98 -13.58
CA GLY A 55 -12.85 -5.05 -14.34
C GLY A 55 -12.12 -4.58 -15.60
N ASP A 56 -12.25 -3.30 -15.96
CA ASP A 56 -11.51 -2.67 -17.06
C ASP A 56 -10.13 -2.16 -16.61
N GLU A 57 -9.87 -2.15 -15.30
CA GLU A 57 -8.60 -1.71 -14.74
C GLU A 57 -7.49 -2.76 -14.91
N CYS A 58 -6.25 -2.29 -14.97
CA CYS A 58 -5.09 -3.17 -15.08
C CYS A 58 -4.86 -3.95 -13.78
N LEU A 59 -4.21 -5.13 -13.88
CA LEU A 59 -3.90 -5.96 -12.71
C LEU A 59 -3.20 -5.20 -11.56
N PRO A 60 -2.24 -4.28 -11.80
CA PRO A 60 -1.63 -3.48 -10.74
C PRO A 60 -2.62 -2.69 -9.89
N GLU A 61 -3.72 -2.21 -10.47
CA GLU A 61 -4.77 -1.49 -9.72
C GLU A 61 -5.45 -2.44 -8.73
N ALA A 62 -5.87 -3.61 -9.20
CA ALA A 62 -6.51 -4.62 -8.35
C ALA A 62 -5.60 -5.09 -7.22
N VAL A 63 -4.32 -5.34 -7.51
CA VAL A 63 -3.34 -5.74 -6.49
C VAL A 63 -3.12 -4.61 -5.48
N THR A 64 -2.93 -3.38 -5.95
CA THR A 64 -2.64 -2.22 -5.09
C THR A 64 -3.82 -1.91 -4.17
N LEU A 65 -5.02 -1.76 -4.73
CA LEU A 65 -6.24 -1.48 -3.98
C LEU A 65 -6.53 -2.60 -2.97
N GLY A 66 -6.48 -3.86 -3.41
CA GLY A 66 -6.72 -5.01 -2.55
C GLY A 66 -5.75 -5.10 -1.37
N ASN A 67 -4.48 -4.75 -1.59
CA ASN A 67 -3.48 -4.73 -0.52
C ASN A 67 -3.75 -3.61 0.50
N PHE A 68 -4.21 -2.45 0.04
CA PHE A 68 -4.60 -1.35 0.93
C PHE A 68 -5.92 -1.60 1.67
N LEU A 69 -6.83 -2.42 1.14
CA LEU A 69 -8.06 -2.81 1.84
C LEU A 69 -7.82 -3.77 3.01
N LYS A 70 -6.59 -4.30 3.18
CA LYS A 70 -6.20 -5.19 4.29
C LYS A 70 -5.62 -4.46 5.51
N VAL A 71 -5.50 -3.12 5.48
CA VAL A 71 -4.77 -2.33 6.51
C VAL A 71 -5.62 -1.31 7.23
#